data_AF-A0A923YI43-F1
#
_entry.id   AF-A0A923YI43-F1
#
_cell.length_a   1.000
_cell.length_b   1.000
_cell.length_c   1.000
_cell.angle_alpha   90.00
_cell.angle_beta   90.00
_cell.angle_gamma   90.00
#
_symmetry.space_group_name_H-M   'P 1'
#
loop_
_entity.id
_entity.type
_entity.pdbx_description
1 polymer ?
#
loop_
_entity_poly.entity_id
_entity_poly.type
_entity_poly.pdbx_seq_one_letter_code
_entity_poly.pdbx_strand_id
1 'polypeptide(L)'
;MNRFKKYLPFIFATLLLLDVAYSFHQHTQVELDGDMASVALPSPSYRKVLEDPFGLSVIFKHENYAAPNRFFAHFSMSAYFKTVPALFQSISTPIDSVYLAAAAAKTLIQVTLIYLLALYISRHRQLTNKKWLLAAVLITPLFQTAGYNGLMGIIDKSVDYTFFYALSMIPLLLFFYPFYTSLYEEKPFDKSWSDKLGLIFLTVLLAFNGPLVPGVVIIACTMITVGLFLKHYKKESNGTLFQKAIASIIKLKGPLFAFLAFAGILCLYSLYLGTHNLENNETIPIMQRYASVPFGLLEIFTQKIGMPLILITLAVNVFLIKKFRQEEGSKIIQLFKVLLLFCVLYILILPLGGYRAYRPDIVRRDTILPVTLCLFFMFGYSSYFIIQQVVFDHKKFYYGFIAVILLIFTIADAPIKADNACEKEALQAVADSPQDVVELHTDCKVMAWDKMTDPEQSRVNGEMLYHWGILSKPKLYYQK
;
A
#
# COMPACT_ATOMS: atom_id res chain seq x y z
N MET A 1 -34.79 -21.93 2.92
CA MET A 1 -33.83 -20.82 3.21
C MET A 1 -32.68 -21.20 4.15
N ASN A 2 -32.88 -22.06 5.18
CA ASN A 2 -31.79 -22.43 6.13
C ASN A 2 -30.67 -23.32 5.54
N ARG A 3 -30.96 -24.17 4.54
CA ARG A 3 -29.92 -24.99 3.90
C ARG A 3 -28.88 -24.15 3.14
N PHE A 4 -29.31 -23.09 2.45
CA PHE A 4 -28.39 -22.23 1.67
C PHE A 4 -27.40 -21.46 2.57
N LYS A 5 -27.84 -21.04 3.76
CA LYS A 5 -26.97 -20.35 4.74
C LYS A 5 -25.79 -21.22 5.21
N LYS A 6 -25.92 -22.55 5.18
CA LYS A 6 -24.84 -23.49 5.53
C LYS A 6 -23.70 -23.48 4.51
N TYR A 7 -24.00 -23.23 3.24
CA TYR A 7 -23.03 -23.27 2.15
C TYR A 7 -22.39 -21.90 1.82
N LEU A 8 -22.93 -20.80 2.37
CA LEU A 8 -22.39 -19.45 2.14
C LEU A 8 -20.89 -19.30 2.43
N PRO A 9 -20.34 -19.82 3.55
CA PRO A 9 -18.90 -19.71 3.80
C PRO A 9 -18.06 -20.38 2.72
N PHE A 10 -18.52 -21.52 2.21
CA PHE A 10 -17.84 -22.23 1.12
C PHE A 10 -17.87 -21.40 -0.17
N ILE A 11 -19.03 -20.85 -0.54
CA ILE A 11 -19.17 -19.97 -1.71
C ILE A 11 -18.24 -18.76 -1.61
N PHE A 12 -18.21 -18.08 -0.46
CA PHE A 12 -17.33 -16.92 -0.26
C PHE A 12 -15.85 -17.29 -0.31
N ALA A 13 -15.46 -18.42 0.29
CA ALA A 13 -14.09 -18.91 0.21
C ALA A 13 -13.70 -19.24 -1.23
N THR A 14 -14.58 -19.89 -2.00
CA THR A 14 -14.33 -20.19 -3.42
C THR A 14 -14.17 -18.92 -4.24
N LEU A 15 -15.05 -17.92 -4.07
CA LEU A 15 -14.92 -16.64 -4.78
C LEU A 15 -13.59 -15.95 -4.48
N LEU A 16 -13.20 -15.92 -3.20
CA LEU A 16 -11.92 -15.32 -2.80
C LEU A 16 -10.72 -16.07 -3.37
N LEU A 17 -10.75 -17.42 -3.36
CA LEU A 17 -9.67 -18.23 -3.92
C LEU A 17 -9.55 -18.07 -5.44
N LEU A 18 -10.68 -18.00 -6.15
CA LEU A 18 -10.68 -17.77 -7.60
C LEU A 18 -10.12 -16.38 -7.95
N ASP A 19 -10.53 -15.34 -7.21
CA ASP A 19 -10.04 -13.97 -7.39
C ASP A 19 -8.53 -13.87 -7.13
N VAL A 20 -8.04 -14.46 -6.03
CA VAL A 20 -6.61 -14.50 -5.70
C VAL A 20 -5.80 -15.30 -6.74
N ALA A 21 -6.31 -16.45 -7.17
CA ALA A 21 -5.65 -17.26 -8.21
C ALA A 21 -5.59 -16.51 -9.55
N TYR A 22 -6.66 -15.77 -9.89
CA TYR A 22 -6.70 -14.92 -11.06
C TYR A 22 -5.72 -13.76 -10.97
N SER A 23 -5.64 -13.05 -9.84
CA SER A 23 -4.63 -12.01 -9.61
C SER A 23 -3.21 -12.57 -9.70
N PHE A 24 -2.93 -13.73 -9.08
CA PHE A 24 -1.62 -14.38 -9.21
C PHE A 24 -1.27 -14.64 -10.66
N HIS A 25 -2.21 -15.19 -11.45
CA HIS A 25 -2.00 -15.40 -12.88
C HIS A 25 -1.72 -14.07 -13.60
N GLN A 26 -2.50 -13.01 -13.38
CA GLN A 26 -2.22 -11.70 -13.97
C GLN A 26 -0.83 -11.18 -13.60
N HIS A 27 -0.41 -11.32 -12.33
CA HIS A 27 0.91 -10.88 -11.87
C HIS A 27 2.07 -11.60 -12.57
N THR A 28 1.88 -12.85 -13.01
CA THR A 28 2.90 -13.59 -13.81
C THR A 28 3.07 -13.05 -15.23
N GLN A 29 2.12 -12.24 -15.71
CA GLN A 29 2.13 -11.68 -17.07
C GLN A 29 2.72 -10.27 -17.13
N VAL A 30 3.07 -9.68 -15.97
CA VAL A 30 3.61 -8.32 -15.87
C VAL A 30 5.13 -8.33 -16.05
N GLU A 31 5.66 -7.34 -16.77
CA GLU A 31 7.09 -7.09 -16.97
C GLU A 31 7.83 -6.81 -15.64
N LEU A 32 9.14 -7.03 -15.65
CA LEU A 32 10.02 -6.60 -14.57
C LEU A 32 10.23 -5.09 -14.67
N ASP A 33 10.31 -4.42 -13.51
CA ASP A 33 10.48 -2.96 -13.52
C ASP A 33 11.96 -2.54 -13.54
N GLY A 34 12.18 -1.24 -13.81
CA GLY A 34 13.50 -0.70 -14.12
C GLY A 34 14.44 -0.51 -12.94
N ASP A 35 13.92 -0.42 -11.72
CA ASP A 35 14.76 -0.28 -10.52
C ASP A 35 15.08 -1.64 -9.89
N MET A 36 14.38 -2.68 -10.33
CA MET A 36 14.38 -3.99 -9.70
C MET A 36 15.78 -4.56 -9.46
N ALA A 37 16.64 -4.55 -10.48
CA ALA A 37 18.01 -5.03 -10.35
C ALA A 37 18.85 -4.14 -9.41
N SER A 38 18.75 -2.83 -9.57
CA SER A 38 19.51 -1.85 -8.80
C SER A 38 19.14 -1.83 -7.31
N VAL A 39 17.93 -2.23 -6.96
CA VAL A 39 17.49 -2.38 -5.56
C VAL A 39 17.80 -3.80 -5.04
N ALA A 40 17.51 -4.84 -5.83
CA ALA A 40 17.71 -6.23 -5.41
C ALA A 40 19.19 -6.57 -5.21
N LEU A 41 20.03 -6.14 -6.17
CA LEU A 41 21.48 -6.15 -6.07
C LEU A 41 21.95 -4.68 -5.98
N PRO A 42 22.05 -4.14 -4.75
CA PRO A 42 22.20 -2.71 -4.51
C PRO A 42 23.36 -2.13 -5.31
N SER A 43 23.02 -1.29 -6.29
CA SER A 43 24.00 -0.53 -7.08
C SER A 43 24.76 0.45 -6.17
N PRO A 44 25.88 1.05 -6.61
CA PRO A 44 26.60 2.03 -5.80
C PRO A 44 25.71 3.15 -5.23
N SER A 45 24.67 3.56 -5.97
CA SER A 45 23.69 4.58 -5.57
C SER A 45 22.80 4.14 -4.40
N TYR A 46 22.45 2.86 -4.34
CA TYR A 46 21.56 2.29 -3.32
C TYR A 46 22.29 1.53 -2.22
N ARG A 47 23.56 1.14 -2.39
CA ARG A 47 24.34 0.42 -1.37
C ARG A 47 24.35 1.15 -0.03
N LYS A 48 24.46 2.47 -0.06
CA LYS A 48 24.54 3.29 1.15
C LYS A 48 23.30 3.18 2.04
N VAL A 49 22.09 3.03 1.47
CA VAL A 49 20.87 2.89 2.28
C VAL A 49 20.88 1.63 3.13
N LEU A 50 21.53 0.56 2.65
CA LEU A 50 21.65 -0.69 3.39
C LEU A 50 22.79 -0.67 4.42
N GLU A 51 23.79 0.18 4.22
CA GLU A 51 24.91 0.38 5.15
C GLU A 51 24.58 1.37 6.28
N ASP A 52 23.57 2.23 6.08
CA ASP A 52 23.12 3.22 7.06
C ASP A 52 21.62 3.06 7.37
N PRO A 53 21.22 1.97 8.07
CA PRO A 53 19.80 1.59 8.26
C PRO A 53 18.95 2.63 8.98
N PHE A 54 19.57 3.54 9.73
CA PHE A 54 18.91 4.58 10.50
C PHE A 54 19.24 5.99 10.02
N GLY A 55 19.96 6.15 8.90
CA GLY A 55 20.29 7.48 8.36
C GLY A 55 21.24 8.30 9.22
N LEU A 56 22.05 7.68 10.09
CA LEU A 56 22.92 8.41 11.02
C LEU A 56 24.02 9.18 10.29
N SER A 57 24.46 8.71 9.12
CA SER A 57 25.49 9.41 8.35
C SER A 57 24.96 10.73 7.76
N VAL A 58 23.66 10.83 7.52
CA VAL A 58 23.01 12.10 7.13
C VAL A 58 23.19 13.15 8.22
N ILE A 59 23.00 12.79 9.50
CA ILE A 59 23.16 13.74 10.60
C ILE A 59 24.63 14.04 10.88
N PHE A 60 25.44 12.99 11.09
CA PHE A 60 26.79 13.17 11.63
C PHE A 60 27.81 13.55 10.56
N LYS A 61 27.56 13.18 9.29
CA LYS A 61 28.49 13.39 8.18
C LYS A 61 27.91 14.29 7.08
N HIS A 62 26.66 14.75 7.21
CA HIS A 62 25.99 15.59 6.21
C HIS A 62 25.96 14.93 4.81
N GLU A 63 25.91 13.59 4.77
CA GLU A 63 25.89 12.84 3.53
C GLU A 63 24.49 12.91 2.86
N ASN A 64 24.48 12.98 1.53
CA ASN A 64 23.27 12.80 0.72
C ASN A 64 23.42 11.50 -0.09
N TYR A 65 22.42 10.64 -0.05
CA TYR A 65 22.40 9.40 -0.84
C TYR A 65 20.96 9.01 -1.20
N ALA A 66 20.78 8.00 -2.04
CA ALA A 66 19.45 7.60 -2.49
C ALA A 66 18.64 7.01 -1.33
N ALA A 67 17.41 7.52 -1.17
CA ALA A 67 16.38 6.98 -0.29
C ALA A 67 16.78 6.71 1.19
N PRO A 68 17.38 7.68 1.90
CA PRO A 68 17.99 7.50 3.23
C PRO A 68 17.03 7.03 4.35
N ASN A 69 15.72 7.10 4.12
CA ASN A 69 14.70 6.68 5.08
C ASN A 69 13.92 5.43 4.63
N ARG A 70 14.46 4.63 3.70
CA ARG A 70 13.76 3.47 3.11
C ARG A 70 14.51 2.15 3.27
N PHE A 71 15.31 2.01 4.33
CA PHE A 71 16.12 0.83 4.60
C PHE A 71 15.31 -0.46 4.50
N PHE A 72 14.17 -0.56 5.20
CA PHE A 72 13.44 -1.83 5.28
C PHE A 72 12.78 -2.24 3.96
N ALA A 73 12.38 -1.30 3.10
CA ALA A 73 11.88 -1.65 1.77
C ALA A 73 13.01 -2.23 0.90
N HIS A 74 14.16 -1.55 0.83
CA HIS A 74 15.32 -2.03 0.08
C HIS A 74 15.81 -3.37 0.62
N PHE A 75 15.93 -3.50 1.95
CA PHE A 75 16.37 -4.73 2.58
C PHE A 75 15.41 -5.89 2.28
N SER A 76 14.10 -5.69 2.45
CA SER A 76 13.10 -6.72 2.20
C SER A 76 13.13 -7.19 0.75
N MET A 77 13.22 -6.25 -0.19
CA MET A 77 13.24 -6.56 -1.60
C MET A 77 14.55 -7.25 -2.03
N SER A 78 15.71 -6.74 -1.60
CA SER A 78 17.02 -7.37 -1.82
C SER A 78 17.08 -8.77 -1.24
N ALA A 79 16.65 -8.96 0.01
CA ALA A 79 16.64 -10.27 0.64
C ALA A 79 15.71 -11.25 -0.11
N TYR A 80 14.54 -10.78 -0.55
CA TYR A 80 13.58 -11.59 -1.28
C TYR A 80 14.11 -12.01 -2.66
N PHE A 81 14.53 -11.07 -3.50
CA PHE A 81 14.94 -11.37 -4.87
C PHE A 81 16.30 -12.05 -4.99
N LYS A 82 17.14 -12.02 -3.96
CA LYS A 82 18.36 -12.83 -3.92
C LYS A 82 18.12 -14.31 -3.60
N THR A 83 16.96 -14.65 -3.04
CA THR A 83 16.71 -15.99 -2.48
C THR A 83 15.53 -16.71 -3.14
N VAL A 84 14.41 -16.02 -3.34
CA VAL A 84 13.15 -16.66 -3.74
C VAL A 84 13.12 -17.13 -5.20
N PRO A 85 13.68 -16.41 -6.19
CA PRO A 85 13.75 -16.93 -7.56
C PRO A 85 14.42 -18.31 -7.64
N ALA A 86 15.52 -18.52 -6.90
CA ALA A 86 16.20 -19.82 -6.86
C ALA A 86 15.32 -20.96 -6.31
N LEU A 87 14.39 -20.66 -5.38
CA LEU A 87 13.42 -21.66 -4.91
C LEU A 87 12.45 -22.08 -6.03
N PHE A 88 12.00 -21.14 -6.85
CA PHE A 88 11.10 -21.41 -7.98
C PHE A 88 11.78 -22.14 -9.15
N GLN A 89 13.11 -22.11 -9.26
CA GLN A 89 13.85 -22.86 -10.28
C GLN A 89 13.72 -24.38 -10.13
N SER A 90 13.34 -24.86 -8.94
CA SER A 90 13.02 -26.29 -8.76
C SER A 90 11.82 -26.77 -9.60
N ILE A 91 10.97 -25.85 -10.07
CA ILE A 91 9.73 -26.14 -10.79
C ILE A 91 9.55 -25.29 -12.07
N SER A 92 10.52 -24.47 -12.45
CA SER A 92 10.42 -23.56 -13.59
C SER A 92 11.80 -23.22 -14.18
N THR A 93 11.83 -22.57 -15.35
CA THR A 93 13.08 -22.07 -15.95
C THR A 93 13.68 -20.91 -15.11
N PRO A 94 14.99 -20.63 -15.20
CA PRO A 94 15.59 -19.49 -14.53
C PRO A 94 14.87 -18.16 -14.80
N ILE A 95 14.46 -17.90 -16.06
CA ILE A 95 13.71 -16.69 -16.42
C ILE A 95 12.33 -16.70 -15.77
N ASP A 96 11.54 -17.76 -15.94
CA ASP A 96 10.19 -17.83 -15.37
C ASP A 96 10.17 -17.76 -13.84
N SER A 97 11.23 -18.26 -13.19
CA SER A 97 11.37 -18.25 -11.73
C SER A 97 11.34 -16.84 -11.14
N VAL A 98 11.85 -15.84 -11.86
CA VAL A 98 11.85 -14.44 -11.43
C VAL A 98 10.43 -13.85 -11.51
N TYR A 99 9.69 -14.13 -12.58
CA TYR A 99 8.30 -13.70 -12.73
C TYR A 99 7.37 -14.40 -11.72
N LEU A 100 7.60 -15.68 -11.44
CA LEU A 100 6.88 -16.42 -10.39
C LEU A 100 7.16 -15.83 -9.02
N ALA A 101 8.42 -15.48 -8.71
CA ALA A 101 8.78 -14.80 -7.48
C ALA A 101 8.10 -13.42 -7.35
N ALA A 102 8.12 -12.60 -8.42
CA ALA A 102 7.43 -11.32 -8.42
C ALA A 102 5.92 -11.46 -8.21
N ALA A 103 5.29 -12.44 -8.90
CA ALA A 103 3.87 -12.72 -8.75
C ALA A 103 3.51 -13.22 -7.34
N ALA A 104 4.34 -14.07 -6.76
CA ALA A 104 4.17 -14.56 -5.39
C ALA A 104 4.25 -13.42 -4.37
N ALA A 105 5.24 -12.52 -4.48
CA ALA A 105 5.37 -11.36 -3.61
C ALA A 105 4.12 -10.46 -3.68
N LYS A 106 3.72 -10.06 -4.89
CA LYS A 106 2.54 -9.21 -5.13
C LYS A 106 1.26 -9.82 -4.56
N THR A 107 1.04 -11.10 -4.84
CA THR A 107 -0.16 -11.83 -4.37
C THR A 107 -0.17 -11.98 -2.86
N LEU A 108 0.97 -12.30 -2.24
CA LEU A 108 1.06 -12.43 -0.78
C LEU A 108 0.75 -11.09 -0.09
N ILE A 109 1.28 -9.99 -0.62
CA ILE A 109 1.01 -8.63 -0.12
C ILE A 109 -0.48 -8.29 -0.28
N GLN A 110 -1.06 -8.57 -1.45
CA GLN A 110 -2.49 -8.39 -1.73
C GLN A 110 -3.38 -9.14 -0.73
N VAL A 111 -3.16 -10.45 -0.57
CA VAL A 111 -3.92 -11.31 0.35
C VAL A 111 -3.78 -10.82 1.79
N THR A 112 -2.58 -10.40 2.20
CA THR A 112 -2.36 -9.88 3.55
C THR A 112 -3.12 -8.57 3.79
N LEU A 113 -3.12 -7.65 2.82
CA LEU A 113 -3.90 -6.41 2.90
C LEU A 113 -5.40 -6.67 2.94
N ILE A 114 -5.93 -7.58 2.09
CA ILE A 114 -7.33 -7.99 2.13
C ILE A 114 -7.67 -8.59 3.50
N TYR A 115 -6.79 -9.44 4.06
CA TYR A 115 -6.99 -10.02 5.38
C TYR A 115 -7.10 -8.96 6.47
N LEU A 116 -6.19 -7.99 6.48
CA LEU A 116 -6.19 -6.92 7.46
C LEU A 116 -7.42 -6.03 7.30
N LEU A 117 -7.77 -5.60 6.10
CA LEU A 117 -8.98 -4.79 5.88
C LEU A 117 -10.25 -5.55 6.29
N ALA A 118 -10.38 -6.84 5.94
CA ALA A 118 -11.49 -7.67 6.36
C ALA A 118 -11.54 -7.89 7.88
N LEU A 119 -10.38 -7.93 8.55
CA LEU A 119 -10.29 -7.94 10.01
C LEU A 119 -10.81 -6.63 10.62
N TYR A 120 -10.44 -5.47 10.08
CA TYR A 120 -10.94 -4.17 10.52
C TYR A 120 -12.46 -4.02 10.31
N ILE A 121 -12.98 -4.53 9.19
CA ILE A 121 -14.41 -4.46 8.83
C ILE A 121 -15.25 -5.40 9.71
N SER A 122 -14.83 -6.67 9.82
CA SER A 122 -15.63 -7.73 10.45
C SER A 122 -15.36 -7.90 11.95
N ARG A 123 -14.19 -7.44 12.42
CA ARG A 123 -13.65 -7.65 13.77
C ARG A 123 -13.40 -9.13 14.12
N HIS A 124 -13.33 -10.00 13.12
CA HIS A 124 -13.06 -11.43 13.29
C HIS A 124 -11.71 -11.82 12.68
N ARG A 125 -10.91 -12.62 13.40
CA ARG A 125 -9.58 -13.06 12.96
C ARG A 125 -9.57 -14.39 12.20
N GLN A 126 -10.60 -15.21 12.38
CA GLN A 126 -10.65 -16.55 11.79
C GLN A 126 -11.05 -16.48 10.31
N LEU A 127 -10.24 -17.05 9.43
CA LEU A 127 -10.46 -17.10 7.98
C LEU A 127 -11.74 -17.87 7.59
N THR A 128 -12.14 -18.84 8.41
CA THR A 128 -13.36 -19.63 8.18
C THR A 128 -14.63 -18.94 8.67
N ASN A 129 -14.49 -17.79 9.36
CA ASN A 129 -15.64 -17.08 9.89
C ASN A 129 -16.42 -16.40 8.76
N LYS A 130 -17.72 -16.72 8.67
CA LYS A 130 -18.63 -16.17 7.65
C LYS A 130 -18.63 -14.63 7.55
N LYS A 131 -18.41 -13.94 8.68
CA LYS A 131 -18.40 -12.47 8.73
C LYS A 131 -17.11 -11.91 8.15
N TRP A 132 -15.98 -12.55 8.43
CA TRP A 132 -14.70 -12.20 7.84
C TRP A 132 -14.71 -12.49 6.33
N LEU A 133 -15.19 -13.67 5.92
CA LEU A 133 -15.32 -14.05 4.52
C LEU A 133 -16.21 -13.07 3.73
N LEU A 134 -17.35 -12.67 4.28
CA LEU A 134 -18.19 -11.65 3.65
C LEU A 134 -17.44 -10.32 3.49
N ALA A 135 -16.73 -9.87 4.52
CA ALA A 135 -15.95 -8.63 4.44
C ALA A 135 -14.85 -8.71 3.38
N ALA A 136 -14.13 -9.84 3.29
CA ALA A 136 -13.10 -10.08 2.28
C ALA A 136 -13.68 -10.09 0.86
N VAL A 137 -14.79 -10.81 0.62
CA VAL A 137 -15.45 -10.86 -0.69
C VAL A 137 -15.97 -9.48 -1.12
N LEU A 138 -16.39 -8.62 -0.19
CA LEU A 138 -16.84 -7.27 -0.52
C LEU A 138 -15.70 -6.35 -1.00
N ILE A 139 -14.45 -6.60 -0.60
CA ILE A 139 -13.33 -5.71 -0.93
C ILE A 139 -12.38 -6.31 -1.97
N THR A 140 -12.34 -7.64 -2.15
CA THR A 140 -11.38 -8.29 -3.06
C THR A 140 -11.45 -7.77 -4.50
N PRO A 141 -12.63 -7.53 -5.12
CA PRO A 141 -12.68 -7.05 -6.51
C PRO A 141 -12.10 -5.64 -6.68
N LEU A 142 -11.94 -4.88 -5.59
CA LEU A 142 -11.34 -3.55 -5.65
C LEU A 142 -9.81 -3.60 -5.80
N PHE A 143 -9.16 -4.73 -5.48
CA PHE A 143 -7.72 -4.95 -5.63
C PHE A 143 -7.37 -5.35 -7.06
N GLN A 144 -7.54 -4.41 -7.99
CA GLN A 144 -7.34 -4.68 -9.41
C GLN A 144 -5.87 -4.72 -9.82
N THR A 145 -5.52 -5.70 -10.66
CA THR A 145 -4.18 -5.81 -11.28
C THR A 145 -4.14 -5.15 -12.66
N ALA A 146 -5.26 -5.17 -13.38
CA ALA A 146 -5.51 -4.48 -14.63
C ALA A 146 -6.64 -3.43 -14.47
N GLY A 147 -7.31 -3.06 -15.56
CA GLY A 147 -8.51 -2.22 -15.48
C GLY A 147 -8.25 -0.82 -14.92
N TYR A 148 -8.72 -0.56 -13.71
CA TYR A 148 -8.54 0.68 -12.95
C TYR A 148 -7.22 0.73 -12.15
N ASN A 149 -6.33 -0.27 -12.26
CA ASN A 149 -5.04 -0.29 -11.57
C ASN A 149 -4.25 1.01 -11.72
N GLY A 150 -4.22 1.59 -12.93
CA GLY A 150 -3.54 2.87 -13.22
C GLY A 150 -4.01 4.08 -12.40
N LEU A 151 -5.19 4.02 -11.76
CA LEU A 151 -5.78 5.14 -11.01
C LEU A 151 -6.00 4.81 -9.53
N MET A 152 -6.34 3.57 -9.21
CA MET A 152 -6.71 3.13 -7.85
C MET A 152 -6.09 1.78 -7.46
N GLY A 153 -5.07 1.32 -8.20
CA GLY A 153 -4.36 0.08 -7.89
C GLY A 153 -3.63 0.16 -6.56
N ILE A 154 -3.82 -0.85 -5.71
CA ILE A 154 -3.06 -1.02 -4.47
C ILE A 154 -1.76 -1.78 -4.75
N ILE A 155 -1.85 -2.84 -5.56
CA ILE A 155 -0.71 -3.64 -6.00
C ILE A 155 -0.27 -3.09 -7.34
N ASP A 156 0.91 -2.46 -7.36
CA ASP A 156 1.41 -1.86 -8.58
C ASP A 156 1.91 -2.93 -9.56
N LYS A 157 1.89 -2.61 -10.86
CA LYS A 157 2.52 -3.44 -11.87
C LYS A 157 4.04 -3.54 -11.65
N SER A 158 4.68 -2.49 -11.13
CA SER A 158 6.06 -2.60 -10.65
C SER A 158 6.11 -3.33 -9.31
N VAL A 159 7.05 -4.28 -9.21
CA VAL A 159 7.26 -5.01 -7.96
C VAL A 159 7.94 -4.12 -6.93
N ASP A 160 8.83 -3.22 -7.36
CA ASP A 160 9.48 -2.24 -6.50
C ASP A 160 8.45 -1.33 -5.84
N TYR A 161 7.52 -0.77 -6.61
CA TYR A 161 6.42 0.02 -6.04
C TYR A 161 5.55 -0.83 -5.09
N THR A 162 5.39 -2.12 -5.35
CA THR A 162 4.67 -3.01 -4.43
C THR A 162 5.41 -3.17 -3.09
N PHE A 163 6.74 -3.34 -3.09
CA PHE A 163 7.55 -3.42 -1.86
C PHE A 163 7.65 -2.09 -1.11
N PHE A 164 7.70 -0.96 -1.81
CA PHE A 164 7.92 0.35 -1.20
C PHE A 164 6.64 1.04 -0.74
N TYR A 165 5.48 0.66 -1.29
CA TYR A 165 4.20 1.29 -1.00
C TYR A 165 3.22 0.31 -0.38
N ALA A 166 2.83 -0.75 -1.08
CA ALA A 166 1.80 -1.68 -0.63
C ALA A 166 2.24 -2.51 0.59
N LEU A 167 3.45 -3.07 0.55
CA LEU A 167 4.02 -3.80 1.68
C LEU A 167 4.11 -2.91 2.92
N SER A 168 4.48 -1.63 2.78
CA SER A 168 4.59 -0.70 3.90
C SER A 168 3.24 -0.38 4.56
N MET A 169 2.11 -0.59 3.86
CA MET A 169 0.77 -0.46 4.44
C MET A 169 0.41 -1.63 5.37
N ILE A 170 1.01 -2.81 5.22
CA ILE A 170 0.79 -3.97 6.09
C ILE A 170 1.20 -3.68 7.55
N PRO A 171 2.46 -3.32 7.86
CA PRO A 171 2.85 -2.99 9.23
C PRO A 171 2.11 -1.75 9.75
N LEU A 172 1.63 -0.86 8.87
CA LEU A 172 0.89 0.33 9.25
C LEU A 172 -0.48 -0.06 9.84
N LEU A 173 -1.21 -0.91 9.13
CA LEU A 173 -2.46 -1.48 9.60
C LEU A 173 -2.25 -2.33 10.85
N LEU A 174 -1.18 -3.13 10.92
CA LEU A 174 -0.87 -3.89 12.15
C LEU A 174 -0.60 -2.99 13.36
N PHE A 175 0.16 -1.89 13.17
CA PHE A 175 0.45 -0.92 14.21
C PHE A 175 -0.81 -0.22 14.71
N PHE A 176 -1.68 0.24 13.79
CA PHE A 176 -2.89 0.97 14.17
C PHE A 176 -4.03 0.08 14.69
N TYR A 177 -3.98 -1.24 14.48
CA TYR A 177 -5.04 -2.15 14.90
C TYR A 177 -5.33 -2.11 16.42
N PRO A 178 -4.34 -2.20 17.34
CA PRO A 178 -4.63 -2.07 18.76
C PRO A 178 -5.23 -0.72 19.16
N PHE A 179 -4.83 0.38 18.50
CA PHE A 179 -5.42 1.70 18.74
C PHE A 179 -6.87 1.76 18.25
N TYR A 180 -7.16 1.18 17.09
CA TYR A 180 -8.52 1.03 16.58
C TYR A 180 -9.39 0.25 17.57
N THR A 181 -8.94 -0.92 18.04
CA THR A 181 -9.71 -1.70 19.02
C THR A 181 -9.93 -0.96 20.33
N SER A 182 -8.96 -0.15 20.78
CA SER A 182 -9.11 0.57 22.05
C SER A 182 -9.99 1.81 21.94
N LEU A 183 -9.84 2.59 20.87
CA LEU A 183 -10.52 3.87 20.71
C LEU A 183 -11.93 3.72 20.11
N TYR A 184 -12.12 2.78 19.19
CA TYR A 184 -13.37 2.58 18.48
C TYR A 184 -14.23 1.46 19.07
N GLU A 185 -13.63 0.34 19.48
CA GLU A 185 -14.36 -0.74 20.17
C GLU A 185 -14.39 -0.56 21.70
N GLU A 186 -13.80 0.52 22.21
CA GLU A 186 -13.77 0.87 23.64
C GLU A 186 -13.14 -0.21 24.54
N LYS A 187 -12.25 -1.04 23.98
CA LYS A 187 -11.50 -2.05 24.73
C LYS A 187 -10.34 -1.40 25.50
N PRO A 188 -9.97 -1.91 26.69
CA PRO A 188 -8.80 -1.41 27.40
C PRO A 188 -7.54 -1.60 26.56
N PHE A 189 -6.65 -0.59 26.54
CA PHE A 189 -5.31 -0.71 25.97
C PHE A 189 -4.40 -1.44 26.96
N ASP A 190 -4.75 -2.69 27.26
CA ASP A 190 -3.93 -3.57 28.08
C ASP A 190 -3.18 -4.53 27.16
N LYS A 191 -1.88 -4.31 27.03
CA LYS A 191 -0.99 -5.02 26.11
C LYS A 191 0.06 -5.77 26.89
N SER A 192 0.25 -7.02 26.50
CA SER A 192 1.32 -7.86 27.04
C SER A 192 2.68 -7.26 26.70
N TRP A 193 3.73 -7.70 27.40
CA TRP A 193 5.08 -7.22 27.11
C TRP A 193 5.53 -7.55 25.68
N SER A 194 5.16 -8.72 25.15
CA SER A 194 5.43 -9.10 23.76
C SER A 194 4.69 -8.19 22.77
N ASP A 195 3.43 -7.83 23.04
CA ASP A 195 2.70 -6.87 22.19
C ASP A 195 3.37 -5.49 22.20
N LYS A 196 3.85 -5.04 23.36
CA LYS A 196 4.56 -3.76 23.51
C LYS A 196 5.87 -3.75 22.71
N LEU A 197 6.68 -4.81 22.85
CA LEU A 197 7.89 -4.96 22.05
C LEU A 197 7.59 -5.02 20.54
N GLY A 198 6.53 -5.74 20.16
CA GLY A 198 6.04 -5.76 18.79
C GLY A 198 5.66 -4.38 18.27
N LEU A 199 5.02 -3.54 19.07
CA LEU A 199 4.68 -2.16 18.69
C LEU A 199 5.90 -1.25 18.57
N ILE A 200 6.92 -1.41 19.43
CA ILE A 200 8.19 -0.69 19.30
C ILE A 200 8.86 -1.07 17.98
N PHE A 201 8.96 -2.38 17.71
CA PHE A 201 9.55 -2.89 16.47
C PHE A 201 8.79 -2.38 15.24
N LEU A 202 7.45 -2.47 15.25
CA LEU A 202 6.62 -1.93 14.16
C LEU A 202 6.82 -0.43 13.98
N THR A 203 7.02 0.33 15.06
CA THR A 203 7.28 1.77 14.96
C THR A 203 8.59 2.05 14.20
N VAL A 204 9.66 1.34 14.55
CA VAL A 204 10.95 1.45 13.86
C VAL A 204 10.82 1.01 12.41
N LEU A 205 10.16 -0.13 12.16
CA LEU A 205 9.88 -0.61 10.82
C LEU A 205 9.15 0.45 10.00
N LEU A 206 8.07 1.04 10.52
CA LEU A 206 7.27 2.04 9.81
C LEU A 206 8.05 3.30 9.47
N ALA A 207 8.87 3.79 10.40
CA ALA A 207 9.64 4.99 10.17
C ALA A 207 10.64 4.83 9.02
N PHE A 208 11.21 3.64 8.80
CA PHE A 208 12.28 3.44 7.79
C PHE A 208 11.90 2.47 6.65
N ASN A 209 10.61 2.26 6.38
CA ASN A 209 10.15 1.32 5.34
C ASN A 209 9.78 2.03 4.03
N GLY A 210 8.80 2.95 4.03
CA GLY A 210 8.26 3.50 2.78
C GLY A 210 8.22 5.03 2.75
N PRO A 211 8.14 5.65 1.55
CA PRO A 211 8.10 7.10 1.40
C PRO A 211 6.84 7.77 1.96
N LEU A 212 5.72 7.04 2.03
CA LEU A 212 4.42 7.59 2.44
C LEU A 212 4.14 7.43 3.94
N VAL A 213 4.61 6.32 4.52
CA VAL A 213 4.27 5.89 5.87
C VAL A 213 4.58 6.95 6.93
N PRO A 214 5.77 7.60 6.95
CA PRO A 214 6.07 8.61 7.97
C PRO A 214 5.05 9.76 7.98
N GLY A 215 4.66 10.25 6.80
CA GLY A 215 3.63 11.29 6.68
C GLY A 215 2.26 10.81 7.17
N VAL A 216 1.85 9.59 6.80
CA VAL A 216 0.59 8.98 7.27
C VAL A 216 0.56 8.86 8.79
N VAL A 217 1.64 8.35 9.39
CA VAL A 217 1.74 8.15 10.85
C VAL A 217 1.65 9.50 11.57
N ILE A 218 2.36 10.54 11.11
CA ILE A 218 2.32 11.86 11.74
C ILE A 218 0.89 12.42 11.74
N ILE A 219 0.19 12.38 10.60
CA ILE A 219 -1.18 12.88 10.50
C ILE A 219 -2.10 12.07 11.41
N ALA A 220 -2.05 10.74 11.35
CA ALA A 220 -2.91 9.86 12.14
C ALA A 220 -2.66 10.03 13.65
N CYS A 221 -1.40 10.00 14.10
CA CYS A 221 -1.02 10.20 15.50
C CYS A 221 -1.44 11.59 16.01
N THR A 222 -1.29 12.63 15.19
CA THR A 222 -1.73 13.99 15.53
C THR A 222 -3.24 14.05 15.69
N MET A 223 -4.00 13.52 14.73
CA MET A 223 -5.45 13.50 14.77
C MET A 223 -5.98 12.71 15.97
N ILE A 224 -5.40 11.55 16.26
CA ILE A 224 -5.78 10.73 17.43
C ILE A 224 -5.48 11.50 18.73
N THR A 225 -4.29 12.10 18.84
CA THR A 225 -3.87 12.86 20.03
C THR A 225 -4.78 14.07 20.26
N VAL A 226 -5.07 14.85 19.21
CA VAL A 226 -6.00 15.98 19.27
C VAL A 226 -7.41 15.51 19.64
N GLY A 227 -7.88 14.39 19.06
CA GLY A 227 -9.17 13.81 19.41
C GLY A 227 -9.28 13.40 20.88
N LEU A 228 -8.23 12.77 21.42
CA LEU A 228 -8.14 12.43 22.85
C LEU A 228 -8.10 13.67 23.74
N PHE A 229 -7.27 14.66 23.38
CA PHE A 229 -7.18 15.93 24.08
C PHE A 229 -8.55 16.62 24.15
N LEU A 230 -9.25 16.75 23.02
CA LEU A 230 -10.57 17.37 22.96
C LEU A 230 -11.62 16.59 23.77
N LYS A 231 -11.52 15.25 23.80
CA LYS A 231 -12.40 14.40 24.62
C LYS A 231 -12.20 14.68 26.11
N HIS A 232 -10.96 14.81 26.57
CA HIS A 232 -10.66 15.16 27.97
C HIS A 232 -11.04 16.60 28.29
N TYR A 233 -10.76 17.53 27.39
CA TYR A 233 -11.06 18.95 27.55
C TYR A 233 -12.56 19.20 27.74
N LYS A 234 -13.41 18.54 26.94
CA LYS A 234 -14.87 18.66 27.07
C LYS A 234 -15.43 18.08 28.37
N LYS A 235 -14.72 17.12 29.00
CA LYS A 235 -15.13 16.54 30.29
C LYS A 235 -14.69 17.38 31.49
N GLU A 236 -13.79 18.35 31.29
CA GLU A 236 -13.28 19.18 32.37
C GLU A 236 -14.21 20.38 32.62
N SER A 237 -14.97 20.31 33.72
CA SER A 237 -15.93 21.36 34.08
C SER A 237 -15.25 22.53 34.80
N ASN A 238 -14.14 22.30 35.50
CA ASN A 238 -13.60 23.23 36.50
C ASN A 238 -12.35 23.97 36.03
N GLY A 239 -12.21 25.23 36.44
CA GLY A 239 -11.04 26.07 36.19
C GLY A 239 -11.10 26.95 34.94
N THR A 240 -10.07 27.79 34.78
CA THR A 240 -9.89 28.67 33.62
C THR A 240 -9.60 27.86 32.35
N LEU A 241 -9.73 28.46 31.16
CA LEU A 241 -9.42 27.81 29.87
C LEU A 241 -8.03 27.17 29.86
N PHE A 242 -7.04 27.84 30.47
CA PHE A 242 -5.67 27.36 30.59
C PHE A 242 -5.53 26.16 31.54
N GLN A 243 -6.17 26.21 32.71
CA GLN A 243 -6.18 25.10 33.67
C GLN A 243 -6.84 23.84 33.06
N LYS A 244 -7.93 24.02 32.32
CA LYS A 244 -8.59 22.92 31.58
C LYS A 244 -7.68 22.30 30.54
N ALA A 245 -6.92 23.11 29.80
CA ALA A 245 -5.97 22.64 28.81
C ALA A 245 -4.84 21.81 29.44
N ILE A 246 -4.21 22.33 30.51
CA ILE A 246 -3.16 21.61 31.24
C ILE A 246 -3.69 20.28 31.82
N ALA A 247 -4.85 20.31 32.49
CA ALA A 247 -5.45 19.11 33.06
C ALA A 247 -5.72 18.04 31.98
N SER A 248 -6.13 18.46 30.78
CA SER A 248 -6.39 17.56 29.65
C SER A 248 -5.10 16.94 29.11
N ILE A 249 -4.00 17.71 29.03
CA ILE A 249 -2.68 17.20 28.62
C ILE A 249 -2.16 16.17 29.63
N ILE A 250 -2.30 16.45 30.92
CA ILE A 250 -1.88 15.51 31.98
C ILE A 250 -2.65 14.18 31.87
N LYS A 251 -3.92 14.22 31.44
CA LYS A 251 -4.75 13.02 31.22
C LYS A 251 -4.38 12.22 29.96
N LEU A 252 -3.57 12.77 29.05
CA LEU A 252 -3.03 12.01 27.92
C LEU A 252 -1.96 10.99 28.35
N LYS A 253 -1.49 11.03 29.60
CA LYS A 253 -0.50 10.08 30.13
C LYS A 253 -1.02 8.64 30.01
N GLY A 254 -0.21 7.76 29.44
CA GLY A 254 -0.51 6.35 29.34
C GLY A 254 0.26 5.64 28.21
N PRO A 255 0.23 4.30 28.19
CA PRO A 255 0.96 3.51 27.18
C PRO A 255 0.50 3.86 25.75
N LEU A 256 -0.79 4.12 25.55
CA LEU A 256 -1.34 4.50 24.24
C LEU A 256 -0.67 5.76 23.70
N PHE A 257 -0.64 6.85 24.48
CA PHE A 257 -0.01 8.10 24.07
C PHE A 257 1.50 7.96 23.92
N ALA A 258 2.17 7.20 24.78
CA ALA A 258 3.60 6.95 24.68
C ALA A 258 3.98 6.33 23.33
N PHE A 259 3.22 5.33 22.84
CA PHE A 259 3.44 4.76 21.52
C PHE A 259 3.15 5.74 20.38
N LEU A 260 2.08 6.54 20.47
CA LEU A 260 1.78 7.55 19.44
C LEU A 260 2.87 8.63 19.37
N ALA A 261 3.36 9.09 20.53
CA ALA A 261 4.43 10.09 20.61
C ALA A 261 5.74 9.52 20.08
N PHE A 262 6.11 8.31 20.48
CA PHE A 262 7.32 7.63 19.99
C PHE A 262 7.27 7.45 18.46
N ALA A 263 6.14 7.00 17.91
CA ALA A 263 5.95 6.87 16.47
C ALA A 263 5.98 8.20 15.74
N GLY A 264 5.35 9.24 16.29
CA GLY A 264 5.39 10.59 15.74
C GLY A 264 6.81 11.15 15.66
N ILE A 265 7.59 11.03 16.74
CA ILE A 265 8.98 11.51 16.80
C ILE A 265 9.85 10.78 15.78
N LEU A 266 9.77 9.44 15.72
CA LEU A 266 10.59 8.66 14.80
C LEU A 266 10.21 8.90 13.33
N CYS A 267 8.93 9.12 13.04
CA CYS A 267 8.48 9.48 11.70
C CYS A 267 8.87 10.91 11.31
N LEU A 268 8.90 11.86 12.26
CA LEU A 268 9.43 13.20 12.01
C LEU A 268 10.93 13.14 11.67
N TYR A 269 11.68 12.32 12.41
CA TYR A 269 13.08 12.05 12.10
C TYR A 269 13.25 11.43 10.69
N SER A 270 12.43 10.44 10.35
CA SER A 270 12.42 9.84 9.01
C SER A 270 12.10 10.83 7.89
N LEU A 271 11.13 11.73 8.10
CA LEU A 271 10.84 12.79 7.12
C LEU A 271 12.01 13.75 6.95
N TYR A 272 12.70 14.10 8.05
CA TYR A 272 13.93 14.88 7.99
C TYR A 272 15.01 14.18 7.16
N LEU A 273 15.26 12.88 7.39
CA LEU A 273 16.19 12.12 6.55
C LEU A 273 15.79 12.18 5.07
N GLY A 274 14.50 12.08 4.77
CA GLY A 274 13.96 12.15 3.41
C GLY A 274 14.30 13.45 2.66
N THR A 275 14.64 14.55 3.34
CA THR A 275 15.05 15.79 2.67
C THR A 275 16.45 15.69 2.05
N HIS A 276 17.26 14.70 2.47
CA HIS A 276 18.61 14.42 1.96
C HIS A 276 18.65 13.34 0.86
N ASN A 277 17.49 12.99 0.30
CA ASN A 277 17.40 12.02 -0.79
C ASN A 277 17.90 12.62 -2.12
N LEU A 278 18.91 11.99 -2.73
CA LEU A 278 19.43 12.36 -4.06
C LEU A 278 18.40 12.25 -5.20
N GLU A 279 17.29 11.56 -5.00
CA GLU A 279 16.22 11.49 -6.01
C GLU A 279 15.41 12.81 -6.11
N ASN A 280 15.65 13.79 -5.22
CA ASN A 280 14.92 15.06 -5.15
C ASN A 280 15.66 16.19 -5.90
N ASN A 281 16.21 15.92 -7.09
CA ASN A 281 17.09 16.86 -7.81
C ASN A 281 16.39 18.05 -8.45
N GLU A 282 15.06 18.04 -8.58
CA GLU A 282 14.31 19.12 -9.22
C GLU A 282 13.47 19.90 -8.22
N THR A 283 13.73 21.20 -8.13
CA THR A 283 13.02 22.12 -7.26
C THR A 283 12.15 23.06 -8.08
N ILE A 284 10.92 22.67 -8.38
CA ILE A 284 9.88 23.65 -8.74
C ILE A 284 9.35 24.32 -7.46
N PRO A 285 8.92 25.59 -7.51
CA PRO A 285 8.31 26.30 -6.39
C PRO A 285 7.14 25.53 -5.75
N ILE A 286 7.02 25.59 -4.42
CA ILE A 286 5.97 24.89 -3.67
C ILE A 286 4.56 25.24 -4.18
N MET A 287 4.32 26.51 -4.54
CA MET A 287 3.04 26.96 -5.09
C MET A 287 2.69 26.25 -6.42
N GLN A 288 3.67 25.98 -7.28
CA GLN A 288 3.43 25.23 -8.52
C GLN A 288 3.08 23.77 -8.23
N ARG A 289 3.68 23.17 -7.19
CA ARG A 289 3.31 21.81 -6.74
C ARG A 289 1.88 21.76 -6.25
N TYR A 290 1.45 22.75 -5.45
CA TYR A 290 0.04 22.86 -5.02
C TYR A 290 -0.92 23.08 -6.19
N ALA A 291 -0.51 23.86 -7.21
CA ALA A 291 -1.30 24.04 -8.42
C ALA A 291 -1.44 22.75 -9.24
N SER A 292 -0.52 21.79 -9.08
CA SER A 292 -0.55 20.49 -9.78
C SER A 292 -1.52 19.49 -9.15
N VAL A 293 -1.80 19.61 -7.84
CA VAL A 293 -2.68 18.69 -7.08
C VAL A 293 -4.08 18.52 -7.70
N PRO A 294 -4.80 19.59 -8.11
CA PRO A 294 -6.11 19.44 -8.74
C PRO A 294 -6.07 18.63 -10.04
N PHE A 295 -5.00 18.72 -10.83
CA PHE A 295 -4.87 17.98 -12.08
C PHE A 295 -4.75 16.48 -11.83
N GLY A 296 -3.91 16.06 -10.88
CA GLY A 296 -3.82 14.64 -10.51
C GLY A 296 -5.10 14.11 -9.88
N LEU A 297 -5.82 14.91 -9.09
CA LEU A 297 -7.16 14.53 -8.60
C LEU A 297 -8.16 14.37 -9.75
N LEU A 298 -8.19 15.31 -10.70
CA LEU A 298 -9.04 15.20 -11.89
C LEU A 298 -8.71 13.94 -12.67
N GLU A 299 -7.43 13.61 -12.85
CA GLU A 299 -7.00 12.39 -13.52
C GLU A 299 -7.63 11.14 -12.87
N ILE A 300 -7.47 11.00 -11.55
CA ILE A 300 -7.97 9.87 -10.76
C ILE A 300 -9.50 9.74 -10.85
N PHE A 301 -10.23 10.85 -10.87
CA PHE A 301 -11.69 10.84 -10.84
C PHE A 301 -12.37 10.88 -12.21
N THR A 302 -11.69 11.30 -13.28
CA THR A 302 -12.33 11.53 -14.59
C THR A 302 -11.89 10.55 -15.67
N GLN A 303 -10.68 9.98 -15.60
CA GLN A 303 -10.21 9.08 -16.65
C GLN A 303 -11.01 7.78 -16.73
N LYS A 304 -11.43 7.21 -15.59
CA LYS A 304 -12.26 6.01 -15.53
C LYS A 304 -13.25 6.08 -14.37
N ILE A 305 -14.32 5.29 -14.46
CA ILE A 305 -15.44 5.33 -13.51
C ILE A 305 -15.16 4.65 -12.15
N GLY A 306 -14.03 3.95 -11.97
CA GLY A 306 -13.75 3.17 -10.76
C GLY A 306 -13.85 3.98 -9.46
N MET A 307 -13.09 5.08 -9.34
CA MET A 307 -13.13 5.96 -8.18
C MET A 307 -14.49 6.67 -7.99
N PRO A 308 -15.11 7.25 -9.04
CA PRO A 308 -16.49 7.76 -8.95
C PRO A 308 -17.49 6.73 -8.43
N LEU A 309 -17.39 5.48 -8.87
CA LEU A 309 -18.30 4.40 -8.48
C LEU A 309 -18.18 4.07 -6.97
N ILE A 310 -16.97 4.08 -6.43
CA ILE A 310 -16.73 3.95 -4.99
C ILE A 310 -17.39 5.09 -4.23
N LEU A 311 -17.19 6.34 -4.67
CA LEU A 311 -17.77 7.52 -4.00
C LEU A 311 -19.30 7.54 -4.05
N ILE A 312 -19.90 7.19 -5.19
CA ILE A 312 -21.36 7.06 -5.32
C ILE A 312 -21.88 5.98 -4.37
N THR A 313 -21.22 4.82 -4.33
CA THR A 313 -21.62 3.73 -3.42
C THR A 313 -21.50 4.16 -1.95
N LEU A 314 -20.44 4.87 -1.58
CA LEU A 314 -20.28 5.44 -0.24
C LEU A 314 -21.38 6.45 0.09
N ALA A 315 -21.76 7.32 -0.85
CA ALA A 315 -22.84 8.28 -0.65
C ALA A 315 -24.18 7.58 -0.41
N VAL A 316 -24.51 6.57 -1.22
CA VAL A 316 -25.70 5.72 -1.05
C VAL A 316 -25.67 5.02 0.32
N ASN A 317 -24.54 4.42 0.68
CA ASN A 317 -24.39 3.72 1.95
C ASN A 317 -24.56 4.67 3.15
N VAL A 318 -23.92 5.83 3.14
CA VAL A 318 -24.06 6.85 4.19
C VAL A 318 -25.50 7.34 4.29
N PHE A 319 -26.18 7.55 3.17
CA PHE A 319 -27.60 7.90 3.14
C PHE A 319 -28.46 6.82 3.82
N LEU A 320 -28.28 5.55 3.45
CA LEU A 320 -29.02 4.44 4.05
C LEU A 320 -28.74 4.31 5.55
N ILE A 321 -27.48 4.39 5.99
CA ILE A 321 -27.11 4.32 7.41
C ILE A 321 -27.77 5.46 8.20
N LYS A 322 -27.78 6.69 7.67
CA LYS A 322 -28.47 7.84 8.28
C LYS A 322 -29.98 7.66 8.33
N LYS A 323 -30.59 7.08 7.28
CA LYS A 323 -32.04 6.89 7.18
C LYS A 323 -32.56 5.93 8.24
N PHE A 324 -31.86 4.82 8.47
CA PHE A 324 -32.31 3.76 9.39
C PHE A 324 -31.81 3.93 10.84
N ARG A 325 -31.09 5.03 11.15
CA ARG A 325 -30.79 5.57 12.50
C ARG A 325 -30.48 4.54 13.60
N GLN A 326 -29.50 3.67 13.36
CA GLN A 326 -28.95 2.77 14.39
C GLN A 326 -27.77 3.42 15.13
N GLU A 327 -27.57 3.08 16.41
CA GLU A 327 -26.47 3.62 17.24
C GLU A 327 -25.09 3.35 16.60
N GLU A 328 -24.86 2.10 16.19
CA GLU A 328 -23.64 1.69 15.50
C GLU A 328 -23.46 2.44 14.17
N GLY A 329 -24.55 2.75 13.47
CA GLY A 329 -24.54 3.56 12.25
C GLY A 329 -23.99 4.98 12.49
N SER A 330 -24.33 5.60 13.62
CA SER A 330 -23.79 6.89 14.02
C SER A 330 -22.28 6.82 14.30
N LYS A 331 -21.80 5.74 14.94
CA LYS A 331 -20.37 5.50 15.16
C LYS A 331 -19.62 5.33 13.84
N ILE A 332 -20.19 4.60 12.88
CA ILE A 332 -19.62 4.45 11.53
C ILE A 332 -19.51 5.79 10.80
N ILE A 333 -20.58 6.60 10.82
CA ILE A 333 -20.56 7.93 10.18
C ILE A 333 -19.50 8.83 10.83
N GLN A 334 -19.35 8.78 12.15
CA GLN A 334 -18.32 9.55 12.85
C GLN A 334 -16.91 9.10 12.44
N LEU A 335 -16.67 7.79 12.35
CA LEU A 335 -15.42 7.25 11.85
C LEU A 335 -15.13 7.73 10.41
N PHE A 336 -16.14 7.71 9.54
CA PHE A 336 -15.99 8.15 8.14
C PHE A 336 -15.63 9.63 8.03
N LYS A 337 -16.21 10.50 8.88
CA LYS A 337 -15.82 11.91 8.93
C LYS A 337 -14.35 12.07 9.31
N VAL A 338 -13.86 11.29 10.27
CA VAL A 338 -12.45 11.32 10.69
C VAL A 338 -11.54 10.82 9.57
N LEU A 339 -11.90 9.72 8.90
CA LEU A 339 -11.12 9.20 7.76
C LEU A 339 -11.13 10.16 6.56
N LEU A 340 -12.26 10.82 6.28
CA LEU A 340 -12.33 11.83 5.23
C LEU A 340 -11.44 13.04 5.54
N LEU A 341 -11.44 13.51 6.80
CA LEU A 341 -10.53 14.56 7.25
C LEU A 341 -9.07 14.12 7.10
N PHE A 342 -8.74 12.88 7.46
CA PHE A 342 -7.41 12.32 7.24
C PHE A 342 -7.02 12.35 5.75
N CYS A 343 -7.91 11.91 4.86
CA CYS A 343 -7.66 11.90 3.42
C CYS A 343 -7.37 13.32 2.88
N VAL A 344 -8.17 14.30 3.30
CA VAL A 344 -7.97 15.71 2.91
C VAL A 344 -6.62 16.23 3.41
N LEU A 345 -6.31 16.05 4.69
CA LEU A 345 -5.04 16.50 5.27
C LEU A 345 -3.84 15.84 4.60
N TYR A 346 -3.95 14.54 4.29
CA TYR A 346 -2.91 13.80 3.59
C TYR A 346 -2.64 14.37 2.19
N ILE A 347 -3.69 14.57 1.39
CA ILE A 347 -3.56 15.16 0.04
C ILE A 347 -2.92 16.55 0.10
N LEU A 348 -3.30 17.38 1.09
CA LEU A 348 -2.74 18.73 1.27
C LEU A 348 -1.26 18.74 1.64
N ILE A 349 -0.73 17.65 2.22
CA ILE A 349 0.67 17.54 2.61
C ILE A 349 1.54 16.94 1.51
N LEU A 350 0.98 16.20 0.54
CA LEU A 350 1.73 15.57 -0.55
C LEU A 350 2.73 16.51 -1.27
N PRO A 351 2.39 17.78 -1.60
CA PRO A 351 3.33 18.70 -2.25
C PRO A 351 4.62 19.00 -1.46
N LEU A 352 4.60 18.80 -0.15
CA LEU A 352 5.76 18.98 0.73
C LEU A 352 6.78 17.84 0.60
N GLY A 353 6.39 16.71 0.03
CA GLY A 353 7.25 15.53 -0.16
C GLY A 353 8.24 15.60 -1.33
N GLY A 354 8.40 16.77 -1.96
CA GLY A 354 9.29 16.97 -3.11
C GLY A 354 8.60 16.84 -4.48
N TYR A 355 9.29 17.27 -5.52
CA TYR A 355 8.86 17.14 -6.92
C TYR A 355 9.78 16.16 -7.66
N ARG A 356 9.24 15.44 -8.65
CA ARG A 356 10.01 14.61 -9.58
C ARG A 356 9.39 14.74 -10.97
N ALA A 357 10.23 14.95 -12.00
CA ALA A 357 9.78 15.17 -13.37
C ALA A 357 8.80 14.10 -13.90
N TYR A 358 9.03 12.83 -13.57
CA TYR A 358 8.21 11.71 -14.05
C TYR A 358 6.85 11.56 -13.33
N ARG A 359 6.53 12.44 -12.37
CA ARG A 359 5.23 12.50 -11.66
C ARG A 359 4.78 13.96 -11.50
N PRO A 360 4.47 14.65 -12.60
CA PRO A 360 4.25 16.09 -12.61
C PRO A 360 3.08 16.51 -11.71
N ASP A 361 2.02 15.69 -11.65
CA ASP A 361 0.77 16.05 -10.97
C ASP A 361 0.76 15.84 -9.44
N ILE A 362 1.86 15.33 -8.86
CA ILE A 362 2.04 14.99 -7.42
C ILE A 362 1.11 13.85 -6.94
N VAL A 363 -0.19 14.00 -7.17
CA VAL A 363 -1.25 13.04 -6.86
C VAL A 363 -1.30 12.01 -7.97
N ARG A 364 -0.94 10.78 -7.64
CA ARG A 364 -0.90 9.62 -8.54
C ARG A 364 -1.31 8.38 -7.75
N ARG A 365 -1.68 7.29 -8.44
CA ARG A 365 -2.16 6.03 -7.80
C ARG A 365 -1.31 5.56 -6.61
N ASP A 366 0.02 5.64 -6.73
CA ASP A 366 0.99 5.22 -5.72
C ASP A 366 1.01 6.21 -4.55
N THR A 367 1.01 7.52 -4.82
CA THR A 367 1.05 8.55 -3.76
C THR A 367 -0.27 8.68 -3.02
N ILE A 368 -1.42 8.34 -3.62
CA ILE A 368 -2.73 8.34 -2.95
C ILE A 368 -3.10 7.02 -2.29
N LEU A 369 -2.20 6.03 -2.26
CA LEU A 369 -2.48 4.71 -1.71
C LEU A 369 -3.14 4.71 -0.31
N PRO A 370 -2.72 5.56 0.66
CA PRO A 370 -3.39 5.64 1.96
C PRO A 370 -4.86 6.10 1.85
N VAL A 371 -5.16 6.99 0.91
CA VAL A 371 -6.53 7.45 0.63
C VAL A 371 -7.34 6.32 0.01
N THR A 372 -6.79 5.62 -0.99
CA THR A 372 -7.44 4.46 -1.62
C THR A 372 -7.80 3.39 -0.60
N LEU A 373 -6.89 3.03 0.31
CA LEU A 373 -7.17 2.08 1.39
C LEU A 373 -8.27 2.56 2.34
N CYS A 374 -8.29 3.85 2.69
CA CYS A 374 -9.38 4.43 3.49
C CYS A 374 -10.73 4.31 2.76
N LEU A 375 -10.77 4.62 1.46
CA LEU A 375 -11.98 4.51 0.65
C LEU A 375 -12.46 3.05 0.57
N PHE A 376 -11.56 2.09 0.36
CA PHE A 376 -11.91 0.66 0.29
C PHE A 376 -12.42 0.15 1.64
N PHE A 377 -11.78 0.56 2.74
CA PHE A 377 -12.25 0.26 4.09
C PHE A 377 -13.66 0.84 4.31
N MET A 378 -13.90 2.11 3.98
CA MET A 378 -15.23 2.72 4.13
C MET A 378 -16.28 2.01 3.26
N PHE A 379 -15.92 1.64 2.03
CA PHE A 379 -16.79 0.91 1.12
C PHE A 379 -17.17 -0.44 1.70
N GLY A 380 -16.17 -1.24 2.09
CA GLY A 380 -16.37 -2.56 2.66
C GLY A 380 -17.13 -2.49 3.98
N TYR A 381 -16.78 -1.56 4.87
CA TYR A 381 -17.37 -1.47 6.20
C TYR A 381 -18.83 -1.04 6.17
N SER A 382 -19.15 -0.02 5.37
CA SER A 382 -20.54 0.44 5.23
C SER A 382 -21.42 -0.59 4.52
N SER A 383 -20.90 -1.26 3.48
CA SER A 383 -21.64 -2.30 2.77
C SER A 383 -21.88 -3.53 3.67
N TYR A 384 -20.85 -3.96 4.38
CA TYR A 384 -20.94 -5.03 5.37
C TYR A 384 -21.98 -4.70 6.46
N PHE A 385 -21.96 -3.49 7.00
CA PHE A 385 -22.92 -3.04 8.01
C PHE A 385 -24.37 -3.07 7.50
N ILE A 386 -24.63 -2.54 6.30
CA ILE A 386 -25.98 -2.53 5.72
C ILE A 386 -26.48 -3.97 5.48
N ILE A 387 -25.62 -4.84 4.95
CA ILE A 387 -25.95 -6.25 4.72
C ILE A 387 -26.28 -6.96 6.04
N GLN A 388 -25.52 -6.72 7.11
CA GLN A 388 -25.69 -7.44 8.37
C GLN A 388 -26.81 -6.87 9.25
N GLN A 389 -26.91 -5.55 9.39
CA GLN A 389 -27.62 -4.93 10.51
C GLN A 389 -28.82 -4.10 10.11
N VAL A 390 -28.87 -3.59 8.87
CA VAL A 390 -29.97 -2.72 8.45
C VAL A 390 -31.15 -3.59 7.96
N VAL A 391 -32.32 -3.36 8.54
CA VAL A 391 -33.58 -4.04 8.17
C VAL A 391 -34.43 -3.04 7.40
N PHE A 392 -34.77 -3.36 6.15
CA PHE A 392 -35.65 -2.56 5.31
C PHE A 392 -36.26 -3.38 4.18
N ASP A 393 -37.44 -2.97 3.72
CA ASP A 393 -38.31 -3.76 2.83
C ASP A 393 -37.65 -4.11 1.49
N HIS A 394 -36.72 -3.27 1.03
CA HIS A 394 -36.02 -3.42 -0.25
C HIS A 394 -34.57 -3.90 -0.11
N LYS A 395 -34.23 -4.66 0.94
CA LYS A 395 -32.85 -5.16 1.14
C LYS A 395 -32.30 -5.99 -0.03
N LYS A 396 -33.19 -6.69 -0.75
CA LYS A 396 -32.82 -7.43 -1.98
C LYS A 396 -32.31 -6.51 -3.09
N PHE A 397 -32.88 -5.31 -3.23
CA PHE A 397 -32.39 -4.31 -4.20
C PHE A 397 -30.97 -3.88 -3.86
N TYR A 398 -30.68 -3.69 -2.58
CA TYR A 398 -29.33 -3.36 -2.13
C TYR A 398 -28.33 -4.50 -2.38
N TYR A 399 -28.72 -5.76 -2.18
CA TYR A 399 -27.87 -6.89 -2.56
C TYR A 399 -27.59 -6.91 -4.06
N GLY A 400 -28.61 -6.67 -4.90
CA GLY A 400 -28.45 -6.54 -6.34
C GLY A 400 -27.52 -5.39 -6.71
N PHE A 401 -27.71 -4.23 -6.09
CA PHE A 401 -26.86 -3.05 -6.28
C PHE A 401 -25.38 -3.37 -5.97
N ILE A 402 -25.07 -3.88 -4.77
CA ILE A 402 -23.69 -4.23 -4.42
C ILE A 402 -23.13 -5.33 -5.33
N ALA A 403 -23.92 -6.35 -5.68
CA ALA A 403 -23.47 -7.39 -6.61
C ALA A 403 -23.11 -6.83 -7.99
N VAL A 404 -23.90 -5.88 -8.52
CA VAL A 404 -23.58 -5.19 -9.78
C VAL A 404 -22.29 -4.37 -9.66
N ILE A 405 -22.11 -3.63 -8.56
CA ILE A 405 -20.87 -2.85 -8.34
C ILE A 405 -19.65 -3.77 -8.31
N LEU A 406 -19.70 -4.86 -7.55
CA LEU A 406 -18.60 -5.83 -7.49
C LEU A 406 -18.35 -6.48 -8.86
N LEU A 407 -19.41 -6.83 -9.59
CA LEU A 407 -19.29 -7.38 -10.94
C LEU A 407 -18.63 -6.40 -11.91
N ILE A 408 -18.93 -5.10 -11.84
CA ILE A 408 -18.27 -4.07 -12.65
C ILE A 408 -16.76 -4.07 -12.37
N PHE A 409 -16.35 -4.13 -11.10
CA PHE A 409 -14.93 -4.22 -10.75
C PHE A 409 -14.29 -5.53 -11.21
N THR A 410 -14.95 -6.67 -11.03
CA THR A 410 -14.44 -7.96 -11.51
C THR A 410 -14.27 -8.00 -13.03
N ILE A 411 -15.24 -7.47 -13.80
CA ILE A 411 -15.16 -7.42 -15.27
C ILE A 411 -14.09 -6.42 -15.72
N ALA A 412 -13.98 -5.27 -15.05
CA ALA A 412 -13.01 -4.25 -15.39
C ALA A 412 -11.56 -4.72 -15.19
N ASP A 413 -11.31 -5.67 -14.27
CA ASP A 413 -10.01 -6.31 -14.06
C ASP A 413 -9.69 -7.33 -15.16
N ALA A 414 -9.63 -6.84 -16.40
CA ALA A 414 -9.47 -7.65 -17.60
C ALA A 414 -8.13 -8.45 -17.60
N PRO A 415 -8.06 -9.57 -18.34
CA PRO A 415 -6.83 -10.35 -18.42
C PRO A 415 -5.67 -9.53 -19.02
N ILE A 416 -4.50 -9.61 -18.39
CA ILE A 416 -3.26 -9.05 -18.94
C ILE A 416 -2.72 -10.05 -19.96
N LYS A 417 -2.60 -9.64 -21.22
CA LYS A 417 -2.19 -10.53 -22.30
C LYS A 417 -0.68 -10.40 -22.52
N ALA A 418 0.07 -11.23 -21.80
CA ALA A 418 1.50 -11.46 -22.03
C ALA A 418 2.31 -10.16 -22.20
N ASP A 419 2.08 -9.16 -21.35
CA ASP A 419 2.83 -7.89 -21.36
C ASP A 419 4.35 -8.19 -21.31
N ASN A 420 4.77 -9.26 -20.62
CA ASN A 420 6.17 -9.68 -20.50
C ASN A 420 6.72 -10.64 -21.58
N ALA A 421 5.97 -11.00 -22.62
CA ALA A 421 6.46 -11.96 -23.61
C ALA A 421 7.73 -11.48 -24.32
N CYS A 422 7.73 -10.22 -24.79
CA CYS A 422 8.89 -9.64 -25.46
C CYS A 422 10.10 -9.55 -24.52
N GLU A 423 9.90 -9.16 -23.26
CA GLU A 423 10.97 -9.10 -22.26
C GLU A 423 11.58 -10.50 -22.03
N LYS A 424 10.75 -11.54 -21.90
CA LYS A 424 11.23 -12.92 -21.74
C LYS A 424 12.03 -13.41 -22.95
N GLU A 425 11.56 -13.12 -24.17
CA GLU A 425 12.27 -13.46 -25.40
C GLU A 425 13.63 -12.74 -25.47
N ALA A 426 13.67 -11.46 -25.10
CA ALA A 426 14.91 -10.69 -25.05
C ALA A 426 15.88 -11.24 -24.00
N LEU A 427 15.40 -11.59 -22.78
CA LEU A 427 16.22 -12.23 -21.74
C LEU A 427 16.77 -13.58 -22.22
N GLN A 428 15.97 -14.37 -22.93
CA GLN A 428 16.41 -15.63 -23.52
C GLN A 428 17.50 -15.39 -24.58
N ALA A 429 17.34 -14.37 -25.43
CA ALA A 429 18.36 -13.99 -26.42
C ALA A 429 19.69 -13.57 -25.76
N VAL A 430 19.65 -12.83 -24.64
CA VAL A 430 20.87 -12.51 -23.87
C VAL A 430 21.49 -13.78 -23.28
N ALA A 431 20.69 -14.68 -22.73
CA ALA A 431 21.15 -15.94 -22.14
C ALA A 431 21.86 -16.82 -23.17
N ASP A 432 21.26 -17.00 -24.35
CA ASP A 432 21.75 -17.89 -25.40
C ASP A 432 22.90 -17.31 -26.23
N SER A 433 23.06 -15.97 -26.26
CA SER A 433 24.10 -15.34 -27.05
C SER A 433 25.52 -15.74 -26.59
N PRO A 434 26.45 -16.08 -27.49
CA PRO A 434 27.84 -16.34 -27.12
C PRO A 434 28.63 -15.05 -26.82
N GLN A 435 28.07 -13.87 -27.15
CA GLN A 435 28.74 -12.58 -27.01
C GLN A 435 28.66 -12.04 -25.58
N ASP A 436 29.68 -11.28 -25.17
CA ASP A 436 29.72 -10.58 -23.88
C ASP A 436 28.88 -9.29 -23.88
N VAL A 437 28.70 -8.70 -25.06
CA VAL A 437 27.83 -7.54 -25.29
C VAL A 437 26.81 -7.94 -26.35
N VAL A 438 25.54 -7.97 -25.97
CA VAL A 438 24.44 -8.45 -26.81
C VAL A 438 23.62 -7.27 -27.33
N GLU A 439 23.50 -7.15 -28.65
CA GLU A 439 22.57 -6.22 -29.27
C GLU A 439 21.18 -6.88 -29.36
N LEU A 440 20.18 -6.23 -28.77
CA LEU A 440 18.78 -6.67 -28.82
C LEU A 440 18.04 -5.91 -29.93
N HIS A 441 17.53 -6.66 -30.90
CA HIS A 441 16.70 -6.13 -32.00
C HIS A 441 15.21 -6.05 -31.62
N THR A 442 14.91 -5.73 -30.37
CA THR A 442 13.56 -5.67 -29.81
C THR A 442 13.26 -4.28 -29.26
N ASP A 443 12.02 -3.81 -29.45
CA ASP A 443 11.57 -2.51 -28.97
C ASP A 443 11.12 -2.50 -27.50
N CYS A 444 10.98 -3.67 -26.86
CA CYS A 444 10.53 -3.78 -25.47
C CYS A 444 11.62 -3.49 -24.45
N LYS A 445 11.24 -2.94 -23.30
CA LYS A 445 12.16 -2.66 -22.21
C LYS A 445 12.54 -3.97 -21.52
N VAL A 446 13.81 -4.08 -21.10
CA VAL A 446 14.31 -5.27 -20.42
C VAL A 446 14.88 -4.85 -19.07
N MET A 447 14.11 -5.10 -18.00
CA MET A 447 14.46 -4.69 -16.64
C MET A 447 14.90 -3.21 -16.56
N ALA A 448 14.17 -2.34 -17.27
CA ALA A 448 14.51 -0.93 -17.41
C ALA A 448 13.25 -0.06 -17.55
N TRP A 449 13.32 1.19 -17.09
CA TRP A 449 12.22 2.16 -17.28
C TRP A 449 12.16 2.68 -18.71
N ASP A 450 13.29 2.69 -19.41
CA ASP A 450 13.47 3.19 -20.77
C ASP A 450 14.36 2.22 -21.57
N LYS A 451 14.38 2.38 -22.90
CA LYS A 451 15.30 1.61 -23.74
C LYS A 451 16.74 1.92 -23.35
N MET A 452 17.55 0.88 -23.18
CA MET A 452 18.98 1.05 -22.90
C MET A 452 19.75 1.15 -24.20
N THR A 453 20.25 2.33 -24.55
CA THR A 453 21.01 2.56 -25.79
C THR A 453 22.51 2.38 -25.63
N ASP A 454 22.98 2.28 -24.38
CA ASP A 454 24.39 2.04 -24.03
C ASP A 454 24.51 0.73 -23.23
N PRO A 455 25.37 -0.22 -23.65
CA PRO A 455 25.62 -1.46 -22.92
C PRO A 455 25.88 -1.28 -21.43
N GLU A 456 26.56 -0.22 -21.00
CA GLU A 456 26.92 0.00 -19.60
C GLU A 456 25.70 0.24 -18.70
N GLN A 457 24.57 0.69 -19.27
CA GLN A 457 23.33 0.86 -18.53
C GLN A 457 22.79 -0.48 -18.00
N SER A 458 23.08 -1.57 -18.70
CA SER A 458 22.64 -2.92 -18.33
C SER A 458 23.56 -3.63 -17.34
N ARG A 459 24.67 -3.02 -16.91
CA ARG A 459 25.70 -3.70 -16.10
C ARG A 459 25.15 -4.37 -14.84
N VAL A 460 24.34 -3.65 -14.07
CA VAL A 460 23.72 -4.19 -12.84
C VAL A 460 22.67 -5.26 -13.19
N ASN A 461 21.96 -5.12 -14.31
CA ASN A 461 21.03 -6.13 -14.78
C ASN A 461 21.78 -7.42 -15.12
N GLY A 462 22.90 -7.34 -15.83
CA GLY A 462 23.76 -8.50 -16.16
C GLY A 462 24.28 -9.23 -14.91
N GLU A 463 24.72 -8.48 -13.89
CA GLU A 463 25.11 -9.05 -12.59
C GLU A 463 23.94 -9.75 -11.88
N MET A 464 22.74 -9.16 -11.91
CA MET A 464 21.55 -9.74 -11.30
C MET A 464 21.09 -11.02 -12.04
N LEU A 465 21.10 -11.00 -13.38
CA LEU A 465 20.75 -12.16 -14.20
C LEU A 465 21.73 -13.32 -13.98
N TYR A 466 23.01 -13.02 -13.80
CA TYR A 466 24.01 -14.01 -13.39
C TYR A 466 23.72 -14.57 -11.99
N HIS A 467 23.38 -13.71 -11.02
CA HIS A 467 23.00 -14.14 -9.67
C HIS A 467 21.78 -15.07 -9.67
N TRP A 468 20.79 -14.81 -10.54
CA TRP A 468 19.64 -15.70 -10.71
C TRP A 468 19.95 -16.97 -11.53
N GLY A 469 21.18 -17.17 -11.99
CA GLY A 469 21.52 -18.34 -12.82
C GLY A 469 20.83 -18.33 -14.19
N ILE A 470 20.37 -17.17 -14.67
CA ILE A 470 19.90 -17.00 -16.05
C ILE A 470 21.11 -16.93 -17.00
N LEU A 471 22.20 -16.30 -16.55
CA LEU A 471 23.46 -16.23 -17.29
C LEU A 471 24.52 -17.10 -16.62
N SER A 472 25.42 -17.68 -17.43
CA SER A 472 26.61 -18.40 -16.94
C SER A 472 27.77 -17.47 -16.56
N LYS A 473 27.75 -16.22 -17.04
CA LYS A 473 28.65 -15.12 -16.69
C LYS A 473 27.91 -13.79 -16.87
N PRO A 474 28.29 -12.71 -16.17
CA PRO A 474 27.71 -11.39 -16.42
C PRO A 474 27.90 -10.98 -17.89
N LYS A 475 26.83 -10.48 -18.52
CA LYS A 475 26.82 -9.95 -19.89
C LYS A 475 26.20 -8.57 -19.90
N LEU A 476 26.62 -7.73 -20.84
CA LEU A 476 25.99 -6.45 -21.13
C LEU A 476 25.04 -6.60 -22.32
N TYR A 477 24.02 -5.77 -22.38
CA TYR A 477 23.10 -5.71 -23.50
C TYR A 477 22.56 -4.30 -23.70
N TYR A 478 22.12 -4.01 -24.93
CA TYR A 478 21.56 -2.73 -25.32
C TYR A 478 20.61 -2.90 -26.49
N GLN A 479 19.83 -1.85 -26.77
CA GLN A 479 18.78 -1.80 -27.78
C GLN A 479 19.06 -0.67 -28.76
N LYS A 480 18.70 -0.88 -30.04
CA LYS A 480 18.72 0.17 -31.06
C LYS A 480 17.37 0.85 -31.25
#